data_AF-A0A519Z9T2-F1
#
_entry.id   AF-A0A519Z9T2-F1
#
_cell.length_a   1.000
_cell.length_b   1.000
_cell.length_c   1.000
_cell.angle_alpha   90.00
_cell.angle_beta   90.00
_cell.angle_gamma   90.00
#
_symmetry.space_group_name_H-M   'P 1'
#
loop_
_entity.id
_entity.type
_entity.pdbx_description
1 polymer ?
#
loop_
_entity_poly.entity_id
_entity_poly.type
_entity_poly.pdbx_seq_one_letter_code
_entity_poly.pdbx_strand_id
1 'polypeptide(L)'
;MANDFLFTSESVSEGHPDKVADQISDAILDAIFTQDPRSRVAAETLTNTGLVVLAGEITTNAHVDYIQVARDTIKRIGYDNTDYGIDYKGCAVMVCYDKQSNDI
;
A
#
# COMPACT_ATOMS: atom_id res chain seq x y z
N MET A 1 4.95 10.99 46.19
CA MET A 1 5.66 9.81 45.63
C MET A 1 5.94 10.13 44.18
N ALA A 2 7.19 10.11 43.75
CA ALA A 2 7.52 10.27 42.34
C ALA A 2 7.11 8.98 41.61
N ASN A 3 6.17 9.09 40.67
CA ASN A 3 5.79 8.01 39.77
C ASN A 3 6.69 8.08 38.54
N ASP A 4 7.97 7.76 38.72
CA ASP A 4 8.88 7.63 37.59
C ASP A 4 8.69 6.22 37.00
N PHE A 5 8.39 6.15 35.71
CA PHE A 5 8.28 4.88 34.97
C PHE A 5 9.07 4.97 33.66
N LEU A 6 9.57 3.84 33.20
CA LEU A 6 10.29 3.73 31.93
C LEU A 6 9.29 3.38 30.82
N PHE A 7 9.38 4.11 29.71
CA PHE A 7 8.61 3.88 28.49
C PHE A 7 9.55 3.99 27.28
N THR A 8 9.40 3.05 26.34
CA THR A 8 10.16 3.04 25.09
C THR A 8 9.18 2.95 23.92
N SER A 9 9.49 3.67 22.85
CA SER A 9 8.80 3.62 21.58
C SER A 9 9.84 3.58 20.45
N GLU A 10 9.45 3.02 19.31
CA GLU A 10 10.26 2.96 18.11
C GLU A 10 9.47 3.47 16.90
N SER A 11 10.19 3.71 15.81
CA SER A 11 9.63 4.12 14.53
C SER A 11 10.50 3.54 13.42
N VAL A 12 9.90 3.40 12.24
CA VAL A 12 10.57 2.88 11.04
C VAL A 12 10.44 3.90 9.92
N SER A 13 11.37 3.88 8.97
CA SER A 13 11.35 4.78 7.82
C SER A 13 10.23 4.40 6.84
N GLU A 14 9.94 5.30 5.90
CA GLU A 14 9.01 5.06 4.79
C GLU A 14 9.40 3.86 3.90
N GLY A 15 10.69 3.51 3.88
CA GLY A 15 11.21 2.35 3.15
C GLY A 15 11.08 1.03 3.91
N HIS A 16 10.65 1.02 5.17
CA HIS A 16 10.38 -0.24 5.85
C HIS A 16 9.29 -1.01 5.10
N PRO A 17 9.44 -2.32 4.80
CA PRO A 17 8.51 -3.04 3.93
C PRO A 17 7.05 -2.96 4.39
N ASP A 18 6.81 -2.99 5.70
CA ASP A 18 5.47 -2.77 6.26
C ASP A 18 4.92 -1.37 5.93
N LYS A 19 5.76 -0.33 6.01
CA LYS A 19 5.38 1.04 5.64
C LYS A 19 5.29 1.26 4.13
N VAL A 20 5.98 0.46 3.32
CA VAL A 20 5.78 0.42 1.88
C VAL A 20 4.40 -0.13 1.57
N ALA A 21 4.01 -1.24 2.22
CA ALA A 21 2.68 -1.83 2.07
C ALA A 21 1.57 -0.85 2.47
N ASP A 22 1.68 -0.23 3.66
CA ASP A 22 0.74 0.79 4.14
C ASP A 22 0.57 1.92 3.12
N GLN A 23 1.68 2.48 2.62
CA GLN A 23 1.65 3.59 1.67
C GLN A 23 1.05 3.22 0.30
N ILE A 24 1.26 1.99 -0.17
CA ILE A 24 0.66 1.53 -1.43
C ILE A 24 -0.86 1.38 -1.25
N SER A 25 -1.30 0.77 -0.13
CA SER A 25 -2.71 0.64 0.21
C SER A 25 -3.41 2.01 0.29
N ASP A 26 -2.79 2.99 0.97
CA ASP A 26 -3.33 4.35 1.08
C ASP A 26 -3.31 5.09 -0.26
N ALA A 27 -2.27 4.92 -1.08
CA ALA A 27 -2.22 5.54 -2.41
C ALA A 27 -3.34 5.03 -3.33
N ILE A 28 -3.71 3.75 -3.20
CA ILE A 28 -4.84 3.16 -3.92
C ILE A 28 -6.17 3.75 -3.42
N LEU A 29 -6.34 3.86 -2.10
CA LEU A 29 -7.49 4.54 -1.49
C LEU A 29 -7.65 5.97 -2.03
N ASP A 30 -6.57 6.75 -2.02
CA ASP A 30 -6.56 8.14 -2.49
C ASP A 30 -6.91 8.25 -3.98
N ALA A 31 -6.34 7.38 -4.81
CA ALA A 31 -6.62 7.34 -6.25
C ALA A 31 -8.10 7.04 -6.55
N ILE A 32 -8.70 6.16 -5.75
CA ILE A 32 -10.13 5.83 -5.83
C ILE A 32 -10.98 7.02 -5.35
N PHE A 33 -10.70 7.56 -4.17
CA PHE A 33 -11.50 8.62 -3.55
C PHE A 33 -11.45 9.94 -4.32
N THR A 34 -10.36 10.18 -5.06
CA THR A 34 -10.26 11.33 -5.98
C THR A 34 -11.32 11.27 -7.09
N GLN A 35 -11.76 10.08 -7.50
CA GLN A 35 -12.74 9.89 -8.58
C GLN A 35 -14.14 9.53 -8.05
N ASP A 36 -14.23 8.71 -7.01
CA ASP A 36 -15.49 8.27 -6.39
C ASP A 36 -15.38 8.33 -4.85
N PRO A 37 -15.73 9.48 -4.24
CA PRO A 37 -15.65 9.71 -2.80
C PRO A 37 -16.58 8.82 -1.95
N ARG A 38 -17.51 8.07 -2.56
CA ARG A 38 -18.43 7.16 -1.86
C ARG A 38 -18.00 5.70 -1.96
N SER A 39 -16.83 5.44 -2.53
CA SER A 39 -16.27 4.11 -2.65
C SER A 39 -16.06 3.45 -1.30
N ARG A 40 -16.12 2.12 -1.29
CA ARG A 40 -15.72 1.30 -0.15
C ARG A 40 -14.44 0.57 -0.54
N VAL A 41 -13.40 0.74 0.25
CA VAL A 41 -12.05 0.28 -0.07
C VAL A 41 -11.46 -0.42 1.15
N ALA A 42 -11.21 -1.71 1.02
CA ALA A 42 -10.38 -2.51 1.91
C ALA A 42 -9.18 -3.00 1.09
N ALA A 43 -8.16 -2.14 0.98
CA ALA A 43 -6.97 -2.40 0.18
C ALA A 43 -5.83 -2.92 1.07
N GLU A 44 -5.48 -4.18 0.90
CA GLU A 44 -4.36 -4.83 1.56
C GLU A 44 -3.19 -4.97 0.59
N THR A 45 -1.97 -4.76 1.08
CA THR A 45 -0.75 -4.89 0.29
C THR A 45 0.22 -5.83 0.98
N LEU A 46 0.73 -6.82 0.24
CA LEU A 46 1.88 -7.63 0.65
C LEU A 46 3.06 -7.28 -0.24
N THR A 47 4.20 -7.00 0.40
CA THR A 47 5.47 -6.73 -0.29
C THR A 47 6.50 -7.82 0.03
N ASN A 48 7.26 -8.22 -0.99
CA ASN A 48 8.42 -9.11 -0.87
C ASN A 48 9.42 -8.78 -1.98
N THR A 49 10.56 -9.47 -2.00
CA THR A 49 11.60 -9.32 -3.01
C THR A 49 11.01 -9.44 -4.41
N GLY A 50 11.04 -8.35 -5.18
CA GLY A 50 10.51 -8.28 -6.54
C GLY A 50 8.99 -8.52 -6.68
N LEU A 51 8.21 -8.51 -5.60
CA LEU A 51 6.78 -8.84 -5.62
C LEU A 51 5.95 -7.87 -4.80
N VAL A 52 4.86 -7.40 -5.40
CA VAL A 52 3.77 -6.66 -4.75
C VAL A 52 2.47 -7.40 -5.05
N VAL A 53 1.74 -7.76 -4.01
CA VAL A 53 0.38 -8.32 -4.14
C VAL A 53 -0.60 -7.32 -3.56
N LEU A 54 -1.55 -6.91 -4.38
CA LEU A 54 -2.67 -6.06 -4.02
C LEU A 54 -3.89 -6.94 -3.84
N ALA A 55 -4.48 -6.99 -2.65
CA ALA A 55 -5.57 -7.89 -2.32
C ALA A 55 -6.63 -7.20 -1.45
N GLY A 56 -7.82 -7.78 -1.38
CA GLY A 56 -8.92 -7.27 -0.57
C GLY A 56 -10.13 -6.93 -1.41
N GLU A 57 -10.95 -6.01 -0.93
CA GLU A 57 -12.30 -5.80 -1.43
C GLU A 57 -12.54 -4.32 -1.77
N ILE A 58 -12.90 -4.05 -3.01
CA ILE A 58 -13.12 -2.69 -3.51
C ILE A 58 -14.46 -2.62 -4.23
N THR A 59 -15.31 -1.69 -3.80
CA THR A 59 -16.54 -1.30 -4.50
C THR A 59 -16.47 0.17 -4.86
N THR A 60 -16.31 0.46 -6.14
CA THR A 60 -16.11 1.82 -6.67
C THR A 60 -16.58 1.93 -8.13
N ASN A 61 -16.88 3.16 -8.57
CA ASN A 61 -17.01 3.52 -9.99
C ASN A 61 -15.74 4.16 -10.57
N ALA A 62 -14.71 4.34 -9.75
CA ALA A 62 -13.42 4.88 -10.17
C ALA A 62 -12.71 3.94 -11.16
N HIS A 63 -12.01 4.52 -12.13
CA HIS A 63 -11.16 3.78 -13.06
C HIS A 63 -9.71 4.07 -12.69
N VAL A 64 -9.11 3.18 -11.92
CA VAL A 64 -7.75 3.33 -11.38
C VAL A 64 -6.82 2.29 -12.00
N ASP A 65 -5.65 2.73 -12.45
CA ASP A 65 -4.55 1.84 -12.80
C ASP A 65 -3.76 1.48 -11.54
N TYR A 66 -4.17 0.42 -10.86
CA TYR A 66 -3.57 -0.02 -9.60
C TYR A 66 -2.08 -0.37 -9.73
N ILE A 67 -1.67 -0.88 -10.90
CA ILE A 67 -0.28 -1.24 -11.15
C ILE A 67 0.56 0.03 -11.20
N GLN A 68 0.11 1.05 -11.93
CA GLN A 68 0.82 2.31 -12.03
C GLN A 68 0.89 3.03 -10.68
N VAL A 69 -0.20 3.07 -9.90
CA VAL A 69 -0.21 3.66 -8.55
C VAL A 69 0.79 2.99 -7.63
N ALA A 70 0.86 1.64 -7.61
CA ALA A 70 1.83 0.92 -6.80
C ALA A 70 3.28 1.24 -7.23
N ARG A 71 3.56 1.28 -8.54
CA ARG A 71 4.90 1.61 -9.06
C ARG A 71 5.31 3.03 -8.74
N ASP A 72 4.43 4.01 -8.91
CA ASP A 72 4.72 5.41 -8.59
C ASP A 72 4.95 5.60 -7.09
N THR A 73 4.24 4.85 -6.26
CA THR A 73 4.45 4.86 -4.80
C THR A 73 5.82 4.30 -4.43
N ILE A 74 6.21 3.14 -4.98
CA ILE A 74 7.53 2.52 -4.77
C ILE A 74 8.66 3.45 -5.24
N LYS A 75 8.47 4.09 -6.40
CA LYS A 75 9.41 5.09 -6.93
C LYS A 75 9.54 6.30 -6.01
N ARG A 76 8.42 6.82 -5.48
CA ARG A 76 8.40 7.97 -4.56
C ARG A 76 9.16 7.67 -3.27
N ILE A 77 9.06 6.45 -2.74
CA ILE A 77 9.80 5.99 -1.56
C ILE A 77 11.31 5.85 -1.83
N GLY A 78 11.71 5.71 -3.10
CA GLY A 78 13.13 5.66 -3.52
C GLY A 78 13.64 4.29 -3.95
N TYR A 79 12.75 3.30 -4.16
CA TYR A 79 13.12 1.98 -4.67
C TYR A 79 13.22 1.98 -6.19
N ASP A 80 14.36 2.43 -6.73
CA ASP A 80 14.63 2.61 -8.16
C ASP A 80 15.81 1.79 -8.73
N ASN A 81 16.40 0.93 -7.89
CA ASN A 81 17.51 0.05 -8.19
C ASN A 81 17.19 -1.39 -7.74
N THR A 82 17.35 -2.34 -8.66
CA THR A 82 17.08 -3.77 -8.44
C THR A 82 17.88 -4.37 -7.28
N ASP A 83 19.06 -3.81 -6.97
CA ASP A 83 19.91 -4.28 -5.85
C ASP A 83 19.29 -4.03 -4.46
N TYR A 84 18.25 -3.20 -4.35
CA TYR A 84 17.57 -2.91 -3.07
C TYR A 84 16.52 -3.97 -2.67
N GLY A 85 16.41 -5.06 -3.44
CA GLY A 85 15.45 -6.15 -3.21
C GLY A 85 14.07 -5.89 -3.83
N ILE A 86 13.66 -4.62 -3.99
CA ILE A 86 12.48 -4.22 -4.74
C ILE A 86 12.81 -3.00 -5.61
N ASP A 87 12.25 -2.96 -6.82
CA ASP A 87 12.44 -1.89 -7.80
C ASP A 87 11.12 -1.62 -8.52
N TYR A 88 10.70 -0.35 -8.57
CA TYR A 88 9.45 0.06 -9.21
C TYR A 88 9.38 -0.30 -10.69
N LYS A 89 10.50 -0.52 -11.38
CA LYS A 89 10.53 -0.91 -12.80
C LYS A 89 10.36 -2.42 -12.96
N GLY A 90 11.07 -3.19 -12.15
CA GLY A 90 11.21 -4.64 -12.30
C GLY A 90 10.26 -5.48 -11.47
N CYS A 91 9.66 -4.96 -10.40
CA CYS A 91 8.81 -5.76 -9.52
C CYS A 91 7.55 -6.26 -10.23
N ALA A 92 7.15 -7.50 -9.95
CA ALA A 92 5.85 -8.02 -10.31
C ALA A 92 4.78 -7.35 -9.44
N VAL A 93 3.68 -6.92 -10.06
CA VAL A 93 2.51 -6.38 -9.35
C VAL A 93 1.32 -7.25 -9.69
N MET A 94 0.79 -7.96 -8.70
CA MET A 94 -0.37 -8.83 -8.82
C MET A 94 -1.59 -8.12 -8.26
N VAL A 95 -2.62 -7.94 -9.09
CA VAL A 95 -3.89 -7.32 -8.67
C VAL A 95 -4.91 -8.43 -8.43
N CYS A 96 -5.30 -8.58 -7.17
CA CYS A 96 -6.19 -9.63 -6.67
C CYS A 96 -7.35 -9.02 -5.86
N TYR A 97 -7.85 -7.86 -6.27
CA TYR A 97 -9.06 -7.26 -5.66
C TYR A 97 -10.32 -7.96 -6.15
N ASP A 98 -11.26 -8.16 -5.23
CA ASP A 98 -12.62 -8.59 -5.53
C ASP A 98 -13.63 -7.49 -5.14
N LYS A 99 -14.89 -7.66 -5.52
CA LYS A 99 -15.96 -6.80 -5.07
C LYS A 99 -16.31 -7.12 -3.62
N GLN A 100 -16.59 -6.09 -2.83
CA GLN A 100 -17.02 -6.26 -1.45
C GLN A 100 -18.32 -7.08 -1.35
N SER A 101 -18.39 -7.96 -0.36
CA SER A 101 -19.60 -8.73 -0.05
C SER A 101 -20.78 -7.79 0.23
N ASN A 102 -22.00 -8.17 -0.20
CA ASN A 102 -23.20 -7.40 0.13
C ASN A 102 -23.60 -7.52 1.61
N ASP A 103 -23.06 -8.52 2.33
CA ASP A 103 -23.36 -8.80 3.73
C ASP A 103 -22.57 -7.91 4.71
N ILE A 104 -21.59 -7.16 4.22
CA ILE A 104 -20.71 -6.25 4.98
C ILE A 104 -20.78 -4.87 4.35
#